data_AF-A0A2V8RGP4-F1
#
_entry.id   AF-A0A2V8RGP4-F1
#
_cell.length_a   1.000
_cell.length_b   1.000
_cell.length_c   1.000
_cell.angle_alpha   90.00
_cell.angle_beta   90.00
_cell.angle_gamma   90.00
#
_symmetry.space_group_name_H-M   'P 1'
#
loop_
_entity.id
_entity.type
_entity.pdbx_description
1 polymer ?
#
loop_
_entity_poly.entity_id
_entity_poly.type
_entity_poly.pdbx_seq_one_letter_code
_entity_poly.pdbx_strand_id
1 'polypeptide(L)'
;MKRFFFLLIMLFGAAISAASQTAPDAPELTRLLNEFLAGAGKNDAAMHDRFWADDLIYTRSAGVRTNKEELMKGVRSAAPRKDSDPATVYSAEDIRIQQYGNAAVVAFKLVSSTTKADGTKTVGNNLNTGTFVKRNGEWRAVAWQSTIVPPPQPTTAAAPSTDTAKPVTLTSSTSTEASAPKTDATDRKYVKGPRGGCYYMNPSGSKVYVDKKFCP
;
A
#
# COMPACT_ATOMS: atom_id res chain seq x y z
N MET A 1 -10.13 51.03 35.27
CA MET A 1 -10.84 49.79 35.69
C MET A 1 -11.52 49.01 34.55
N LYS A 2 -11.34 49.34 33.26
CA LYS A 2 -11.95 48.59 32.12
C LYS A 2 -10.94 47.94 31.15
N ARG A 3 -9.64 48.06 31.42
CA ARG A 3 -8.57 47.53 30.55
C ARG A 3 -7.93 46.24 31.07
N PHE A 4 -8.21 45.85 32.31
CA PHE A 4 -7.67 44.61 32.92
C PHE A 4 -8.56 43.38 32.71
N PHE A 5 -9.77 43.54 32.18
CA PHE A 5 -10.70 42.41 31.98
C PHE A 5 -10.52 41.70 30.62
N PHE A 6 -9.72 42.26 29.71
CA PHE A 6 -9.48 41.68 28.39
C PHE A 6 -8.27 40.72 28.32
N LEU A 7 -7.41 40.71 29.36
CA LEU A 7 -6.23 39.84 29.39
C LEU A 7 -6.47 38.48 30.06
N LEU A 8 -7.61 38.28 30.73
CA LEU A 8 -7.93 36.99 31.35
C LEU A 8 -8.74 36.05 30.44
N ILE A 9 -9.20 36.52 29.27
CA ILE A 9 -9.97 35.71 28.31
C ILE A 9 -9.05 35.06 27.27
N MET A 10 -7.79 35.46 27.18
CA MET A 10 -6.83 34.97 26.17
C MET A 10 -5.96 33.78 26.61
N LEU A 11 -6.22 33.18 27.79
CA LEU A 11 -5.50 31.99 28.27
C LEU A 11 -6.33 30.69 28.24
N PHE A 12 -7.54 30.71 27.69
CA PHE A 12 -8.27 29.50 27.30
C PHE A 12 -7.99 29.10 25.84
N GLY A 13 -6.83 29.49 25.32
CA GLY A 13 -6.32 29.10 24.02
C GLY A 13 -5.90 27.63 24.03
N ALA A 14 -6.83 26.79 23.59
CA ALA A 14 -6.56 25.60 22.81
C ALA A 14 -5.52 24.63 23.41
N ALA A 15 -5.90 23.95 24.50
CA ALA A 15 -5.50 22.55 24.61
C ALA A 15 -6.18 21.80 23.46
N ILE A 16 -5.58 21.87 22.26
CA ILE A 16 -5.77 20.84 21.24
C ILE A 16 -5.13 19.62 21.89
N SER A 17 -5.90 18.93 22.73
CA SER A 17 -5.62 17.54 23.02
C SER A 17 -5.42 16.91 21.65
N ALA A 18 -4.21 16.43 21.38
CA ALA A 18 -4.03 15.40 20.40
C ALA A 18 -4.89 14.25 20.91
N ALA A 19 -6.18 14.29 20.55
CA ALA A 19 -7.10 13.22 20.83
C ALA A 19 -6.46 12.04 20.12
N SER A 20 -5.84 11.14 20.89
CA SER A 20 -5.56 9.79 20.41
C SER A 20 -6.81 9.39 19.67
N GLN A 21 -6.68 9.19 18.36
CA GLN A 21 -7.82 8.94 17.49
C GLN A 21 -8.41 7.61 17.95
N THR A 22 -9.40 7.69 18.84
CA THR A 22 -10.02 6.51 19.40
C THR A 22 -10.83 5.89 18.27
N ALA A 23 -10.66 4.59 18.08
CA ALA A 23 -11.47 3.80 17.17
C ALA A 23 -12.39 2.89 18.02
N PRO A 24 -13.48 3.43 18.60
CA PRO A 24 -14.37 2.66 19.46
C PRO A 24 -14.95 1.43 18.75
N ASP A 25 -15.16 1.50 17.44
CA ASP A 25 -15.66 0.38 16.64
C ASP A 25 -14.54 -0.50 16.05
N ALA A 26 -13.27 -0.31 16.47
CA ALA A 26 -12.15 -1.12 16.00
C ALA A 26 -12.38 -2.64 16.15
N PRO A 27 -12.95 -3.16 17.27
CA PRO A 27 -13.27 -4.58 17.38
C PRO A 27 -14.30 -5.04 16.34
N GLU A 28 -15.33 -4.23 16.08
CA GLU A 28 -16.37 -4.52 15.08
C GLU A 28 -15.78 -4.55 13.66
N LEU A 29 -14.99 -3.54 13.30
CA LEU A 29 -14.32 -3.41 12.00
C LEU A 29 -13.28 -4.52 11.78
N THR A 30 -12.54 -4.90 12.81
CA THR A 30 -11.58 -6.02 12.76
C THR A 30 -12.28 -7.34 12.53
N ARG A 31 -13.40 -7.58 13.25
CA ARG A 31 -14.22 -8.77 13.05
C ARG A 31 -14.79 -8.82 11.63
N LEU A 32 -15.39 -7.72 11.16
CA LEU A 32 -15.92 -7.60 9.79
C LEU A 32 -14.85 -7.87 8.74
N LEU A 33 -13.63 -7.35 8.92
CA LEU A 33 -12.51 -7.61 8.03
C LEU A 33 -12.14 -9.11 7.99
N ASN A 34 -11.99 -9.75 9.15
CA ASN A 34 -11.62 -11.16 9.21
C ASN A 34 -12.70 -12.08 8.62
N GLU A 35 -13.98 -11.78 8.89
CA GLU A 35 -15.12 -12.46 8.26
C GLU A 35 -15.09 -12.31 6.73
N PHE A 36 -14.80 -11.09 6.24
CA PHE A 36 -14.67 -10.83 4.82
C PHE A 36 -13.52 -11.61 4.19
N LEU A 37 -12.33 -11.61 4.79
CA LEU A 37 -11.18 -12.35 4.25
C LEU A 37 -11.43 -13.87 4.21
N ALA A 38 -12.09 -14.42 5.24
CA ALA A 38 -12.49 -15.81 5.26
C ALA A 38 -13.51 -16.15 4.16
N GLY A 39 -14.51 -15.28 3.94
CA GLY A 39 -15.51 -15.43 2.88
C GLY A 39 -14.91 -15.25 1.48
N ALA A 40 -14.03 -14.27 1.29
CA ALA A 40 -13.37 -13.99 0.02
C ALA A 40 -12.51 -15.17 -0.46
N GLY A 41 -11.83 -15.88 0.46
CA GLY A 41 -11.10 -17.11 0.13
C GLY A 41 -11.98 -18.24 -0.41
N LYS A 42 -13.29 -18.19 -0.14
CA LYS A 42 -14.30 -19.16 -0.58
C LYS A 42 -15.20 -18.61 -1.70
N ASN A 43 -14.92 -17.41 -2.20
CA ASN A 43 -15.78 -16.69 -3.16
C ASN A 43 -17.24 -16.56 -2.67
N ASP A 44 -17.42 -16.25 -1.38
CA ASP A 44 -18.75 -16.09 -0.75
C ASP A 44 -19.44 -14.80 -1.22
N ALA A 45 -20.45 -14.95 -2.09
CA ALA A 45 -21.19 -13.82 -2.63
C ALA A 45 -21.97 -13.02 -1.58
N ALA A 46 -22.49 -13.66 -0.52
CA ALA A 46 -23.22 -12.95 0.53
C ALA A 46 -22.26 -12.11 1.39
N MET A 47 -21.07 -12.64 1.68
CA MET A 47 -20.05 -11.91 2.42
C MET A 47 -19.53 -10.70 1.62
N HIS A 48 -19.29 -10.87 0.31
CA HIS A 48 -18.93 -9.74 -0.55
C HIS A 48 -20.05 -8.67 -0.58
N ASP A 49 -21.31 -9.08 -0.73
CA ASP A 49 -22.44 -8.14 -0.75
C ASP A 49 -22.61 -7.38 0.57
N ARG A 50 -22.38 -8.04 1.71
CA ARG A 50 -22.41 -7.44 3.05
C ARG A 50 -21.26 -6.48 3.30
N PHE A 51 -20.07 -6.76 2.78
CA PHE A 51 -18.86 -5.98 3.05
C PHE A 51 -18.81 -4.69 2.23
N TRP A 52 -19.18 -4.78 0.95
CA TRP A 52 -19.11 -3.65 0.01
C TRP A 52 -20.34 -2.74 0.10
N ALA A 53 -20.10 -1.43 0.11
CA ALA A 53 -21.14 -0.43 -0.10
C ALA A 53 -21.50 -0.35 -1.59
N ASP A 54 -22.73 0.07 -1.91
CA ASP A 54 -23.19 0.16 -3.30
C ASP A 54 -22.42 1.21 -4.12
N ASP A 55 -21.92 2.25 -3.44
CA ASP A 55 -21.07 3.31 -3.98
C ASP A 55 -19.56 2.98 -3.90
N LEU A 56 -19.19 1.70 -3.84
CA LEU A 56 -17.79 1.26 -3.76
C LEU A 56 -16.92 1.83 -4.89
N ILE A 57 -15.79 2.40 -4.49
CA ILE A 57 -14.65 2.71 -5.35
C ILE A 57 -13.50 1.77 -4.99
N TYR A 58 -13.22 0.76 -5.81
CA TYR A 58 -12.11 -0.15 -5.57
C TYR A 58 -11.00 -0.01 -6.63
N THR A 59 -9.81 0.40 -6.21
CA THR A 59 -8.58 0.33 -7.00
C THR A 59 -7.82 -0.97 -6.69
N ARG A 60 -7.82 -1.90 -7.66
CA ARG A 60 -7.05 -3.15 -7.56
C ARG A 60 -5.55 -2.89 -7.62
N SER A 61 -4.75 -3.85 -7.16
CA SER A 61 -3.28 -3.77 -7.21
C SER A 61 -2.69 -3.63 -8.61
N ALA A 62 -3.43 -4.01 -9.65
CA ALA A 62 -3.08 -3.78 -11.05
C ALA A 62 -3.34 -2.33 -11.52
N GLY A 63 -3.80 -1.43 -10.65
CA GLY A 63 -4.10 -0.04 -10.99
C GLY A 63 -5.42 0.17 -11.74
N VAL A 64 -6.30 -0.84 -11.73
CA VAL A 64 -7.62 -0.76 -12.40
C VAL A 64 -8.71 -0.50 -11.36
N ARG A 65 -9.60 0.45 -11.67
CA ARG A 65 -10.77 0.76 -10.85
C ARG A 65 -11.95 -0.15 -11.20
N THR A 66 -12.79 -0.46 -10.22
CA THR A 66 -14.06 -1.17 -10.37
C THR A 66 -15.05 -0.70 -9.31
N ASN A 67 -16.33 -1.08 -9.47
CA ASN A 67 -17.42 -0.79 -8.54
C ASN A 67 -18.00 -2.10 -7.96
N LYS A 68 -19.00 -1.99 -7.07
CA LYS A 68 -19.64 -3.16 -6.46
C LYS A 68 -20.37 -4.02 -7.50
N GLU A 69 -21.09 -3.43 -8.45
CA GLU A 69 -21.87 -4.16 -9.45
C GLU A 69 -20.98 -5.09 -10.29
N GLU A 70 -19.92 -4.54 -10.89
CA GLU A 70 -18.96 -5.29 -11.70
C GLU A 70 -18.25 -6.38 -10.89
N LEU A 71 -17.85 -6.04 -9.66
CA LEU A 71 -17.22 -6.97 -8.74
C LEU A 71 -18.15 -8.14 -8.41
N MET A 72 -19.41 -7.85 -8.05
CA MET A 72 -20.40 -8.85 -7.70
C MET A 72 -20.80 -9.71 -8.90
N LYS A 73 -20.83 -9.15 -10.11
CA LYS A 73 -21.01 -9.93 -11.34
C LYS A 73 -19.92 -11.00 -11.46
N GLY A 74 -18.65 -10.61 -11.28
CA GLY A 74 -17.52 -11.55 -11.30
C GLY A 74 -17.61 -12.64 -10.23
N VAL A 75 -17.93 -12.25 -8.98
CA VAL A 75 -18.09 -13.19 -7.85
C VAL A 75 -19.20 -14.21 -8.14
N ARG A 76 -20.35 -13.76 -8.65
CA ARG A 76 -21.51 -14.62 -8.91
C ARG A 76 -21.36 -15.48 -10.17
N SER A 77 -20.56 -15.05 -11.14
CA SER A 77 -20.30 -15.81 -12.37
C SER A 77 -19.13 -16.79 -12.26
N ALA A 78 -18.41 -16.80 -11.13
CA ALA A 78 -17.28 -17.70 -10.94
C ALA A 78 -17.74 -19.17 -10.99
N ALA A 79 -16.98 -20.01 -11.69
CA ALA A 79 -17.24 -21.44 -11.69
C ALA A 79 -17.10 -22.00 -10.26
N PRO A 80 -17.90 -23.02 -9.88
CA PRO A 80 -17.71 -23.70 -8.61
C PRO A 80 -16.28 -24.22 -8.47
N ARG A 81 -15.68 -24.01 -7.29
CA ARG A 81 -14.33 -24.48 -7.00
C ARG A 81 -14.30 -26.01 -7.07
N LYS A 82 -13.35 -26.56 -7.82
CA LYS A 82 -13.03 -27.98 -7.84
C LYS A 82 -12.02 -28.31 -6.75
N ASP A 83 -11.98 -29.56 -6.31
CA ASP A 83 -11.00 -29.98 -5.29
C ASP A 83 -9.55 -29.83 -5.77
N SER A 84 -9.32 -29.94 -7.08
CA SER A 84 -8.03 -29.73 -7.72
C SER A 84 -7.62 -28.25 -7.85
N ASP A 85 -8.54 -27.31 -7.62
CA ASP A 85 -8.23 -25.89 -7.79
C ASP A 85 -7.39 -25.38 -6.60
N PRO A 86 -6.41 -24.50 -6.83
CA PRO A 86 -5.62 -23.92 -5.76
C PRO A 86 -6.49 -23.28 -4.69
N ALA A 87 -6.28 -23.66 -3.43
CA ALA A 87 -6.99 -23.09 -2.29
C ALA A 87 -6.18 -21.91 -1.73
N THR A 88 -6.78 -20.72 -1.74
CA THR A 88 -6.16 -19.51 -1.18
C THR A 88 -6.84 -19.15 0.14
N VAL A 89 -6.04 -19.04 1.20
CA VAL A 89 -6.46 -18.53 2.50
C VAL A 89 -5.94 -17.11 2.66
N TYR A 90 -6.82 -16.20 3.04
CA TYR A 90 -6.48 -14.80 3.31
C TYR A 90 -6.48 -14.52 4.81
N SER A 91 -5.50 -13.75 5.28
CA SER A 91 -5.45 -13.21 6.64
C SER A 91 -4.97 -11.76 6.64
N ALA A 92 -5.22 -11.07 7.76
CA ALA A 92 -4.76 -9.70 7.97
C ALA A 92 -3.71 -9.67 9.10
N GLU A 93 -2.62 -8.96 8.83
CA GLU A 93 -1.57 -8.60 9.79
C GLU A 93 -1.51 -7.07 9.91
N ASP A 94 -0.91 -6.56 11.00
CA ASP A 94 -0.65 -5.14 11.20
C ASP A 94 -1.88 -4.23 11.01
N ILE A 95 -3.04 -4.67 11.52
CA ILE A 95 -4.30 -3.93 11.38
C ILE A 95 -4.20 -2.60 12.16
N ARG A 96 -4.45 -1.50 11.46
CA ARG A 96 -4.52 -0.14 12.00
C ARG A 96 -5.86 0.48 11.62
N ILE A 97 -6.55 1.02 12.60
CA ILE A 97 -7.88 1.61 12.42
C ILE A 97 -7.86 3.03 12.96
N GLN A 98 -8.31 3.97 12.13
CA GLN A 98 -8.61 5.34 12.51
C GLN A 98 -10.10 5.59 12.30
N GLN A 99 -10.81 6.06 13.33
CA GLN A 99 -12.24 6.32 13.24
C GLN A 99 -12.54 7.82 13.38
N TYR A 100 -13.51 8.27 12.58
CA TYR A 100 -13.96 9.65 12.42
C TYR A 100 -15.49 9.66 12.46
N GLY A 101 -16.07 9.55 13.67
CA GLY A 101 -17.52 9.37 13.83
C GLY A 101 -18.01 8.12 13.11
N ASN A 102 -18.83 8.32 12.07
CA ASN A 102 -19.39 7.25 11.23
C ASN A 102 -18.53 6.91 10.01
N ALA A 103 -17.28 7.37 9.95
CA ALA A 103 -16.30 6.95 8.95
C ALA A 103 -15.11 6.28 9.63
N ALA A 104 -14.46 5.34 8.95
CA ALA A 104 -13.23 4.71 9.45
C ALA A 104 -12.27 4.38 8.31
N VAL A 105 -10.97 4.48 8.57
CA VAL A 105 -9.91 3.98 7.69
C VAL A 105 -9.31 2.74 8.33
N VAL A 106 -9.31 1.63 7.61
CA VAL A 106 -8.73 0.35 8.03
C VAL A 106 -7.57 0.04 7.08
N ALA A 107 -6.34 0.09 7.61
CA ALA A 107 -5.14 -0.27 6.88
C ALA A 107 -4.55 -1.55 7.47
N PHE A 108 -4.10 -2.47 6.64
CA PHE A 108 -3.53 -3.74 7.09
C PHE A 108 -2.67 -4.37 5.99
N LYS A 109 -1.82 -5.32 6.39
CA LYS A 109 -1.12 -6.21 5.46
C LYS A 109 -1.98 -7.45 5.22
N LEU A 110 -2.42 -7.63 3.98
CA LEU A 110 -3.08 -8.87 3.53
C LEU A 110 -2.01 -9.91 3.24
N VAL A 111 -2.15 -11.09 3.84
CA VAL A 111 -1.37 -12.28 3.54
C VAL A 111 -2.25 -13.27 2.80
N SER A 112 -1.80 -13.73 1.65
CA SER A 112 -2.49 -14.72 0.81
C SER A 112 -1.66 -16.00 0.77
N SER A 113 -2.14 -17.08 1.36
CA SER A 113 -1.48 -18.38 1.35
C SER A 113 -2.21 -19.31 0.39
N THR A 114 -1.58 -19.62 -0.75
CA THR A 114 -2.16 -20.48 -1.79
C THR A 114 -1.48 -21.84 -1.79
N THR A 115 -2.25 -22.90 -1.59
CA THR A 115 -1.80 -24.28 -1.77
C THR A 115 -2.18 -24.73 -3.18
N LYS A 116 -1.19 -25.08 -4.00
CA LYS A 116 -1.37 -25.60 -5.36
C LYS A 116 -1.72 -27.09 -5.34
N ALA A 117 -2.18 -27.61 -6.48
CA ALA A 117 -2.54 -29.02 -6.64
C ALA A 117 -1.38 -29.99 -6.36
N ASP A 118 -0.13 -29.55 -6.57
CA ASP A 118 1.09 -30.31 -6.28
C ASP A 118 1.52 -30.26 -4.80
N GLY A 119 0.73 -29.61 -3.94
CA GLY A 119 1.02 -29.40 -2.52
C GLY A 119 1.94 -28.22 -2.23
N THR A 120 2.49 -27.55 -3.25
CA THR A 120 3.36 -26.38 -3.08
C THR A 120 2.57 -25.21 -2.49
N LYS A 121 3.12 -24.60 -1.44
CA LYS A 121 2.55 -23.38 -0.83
C LYS A 121 3.25 -22.14 -1.36
N THR A 122 2.47 -21.13 -1.73
CA THR A 122 2.96 -19.82 -2.14
C THR A 122 2.31 -18.74 -1.28
N VAL A 123 3.09 -17.72 -0.92
CA VAL A 123 2.62 -16.59 -0.10
C VAL A 123 2.72 -15.30 -0.90
N GLY A 124 1.61 -14.57 -0.97
CA GLY A 124 1.53 -13.21 -1.49
C GLY A 124 1.27 -12.21 -0.37
N ASN A 125 1.78 -10.99 -0.52
CA ASN A 125 1.58 -9.91 0.45
C ASN A 125 1.10 -8.64 -0.27
N ASN A 126 0.10 -7.98 0.30
CA ASN A 126 -0.38 -6.69 -0.16
C ASN A 126 -0.59 -5.74 1.03
N LEU A 127 -0.31 -4.45 0.85
CA LEU A 127 -0.83 -3.42 1.75
C LEU A 127 -2.22 -3.02 1.26
N ASN A 128 -3.22 -3.12 2.13
CA ASN A 128 -4.59 -2.74 1.83
C ASN A 128 -5.01 -1.56 2.69
N THR A 129 -5.85 -0.69 2.12
CA THR A 129 -6.51 0.39 2.84
C THR A 129 -7.96 0.44 2.40
N GLY A 130 -8.87 0.23 3.34
CA GLY A 130 -10.31 0.38 3.17
C GLY A 130 -10.81 1.62 3.89
N THR A 131 -11.69 2.38 3.25
CA THR A 131 -12.50 3.42 3.91
C THR A 131 -13.90 2.89 4.08
N PHE A 132 -14.39 2.92 5.31
CA PHE A 132 -15.70 2.44 5.71
C PHE A 132 -16.59 3.60 6.13
N VAL A 133 -17.89 3.47 5.86
CA VAL A 133 -18.92 4.36 6.39
C VAL A 133 -19.99 3.53 7.08
N LYS A 134 -20.40 3.95 8.28
CA LYS A 134 -21.51 3.35 9.04
C LYS A 134 -22.82 3.99 8.60
N ARG A 135 -23.72 3.21 8.00
CA ARG A 135 -25.08 3.64 7.60
C ARG A 135 -26.08 2.69 8.26
N ASN A 136 -27.10 3.23 8.93
CA ASN A 136 -28.12 2.44 9.63
C ASN A 136 -27.52 1.40 10.61
N GLY A 137 -26.44 1.77 11.30
CA GLY A 137 -25.73 0.87 12.22
C GLY A 137 -24.80 -0.14 11.54
N GLU A 138 -24.71 -0.19 10.21
CA GLU A 138 -23.85 -1.13 9.48
C GLU A 138 -22.62 -0.46 8.88
N TRP A 139 -21.44 -0.97 9.20
CA TRP A 139 -20.20 -0.62 8.48
C TRP A 139 -20.13 -1.31 7.12
N ARG A 140 -19.83 -0.52 6.09
CA ARG A 140 -19.56 -1.00 4.72
C ARG A 140 -18.39 -0.23 4.11
N ALA A 141 -17.56 -0.92 3.33
CA ALA A 141 -16.44 -0.31 2.64
C ALA A 141 -16.94 0.48 1.41
N VAL A 142 -16.71 1.80 1.42
CA VAL A 142 -17.02 2.73 0.33
C VAL A 142 -15.81 2.96 -0.59
N ALA A 143 -14.59 2.74 -0.08
CA ALA A 143 -13.39 2.76 -0.88
C ALA A 143 -12.43 1.65 -0.47
N TRP A 144 -11.70 1.11 -1.43
CA TRP A 144 -10.65 0.13 -1.17
C TRP A 144 -9.48 0.34 -2.13
N GLN A 145 -8.26 0.17 -1.63
CA GLN A 145 -7.06 0.14 -2.44
C GLN A 145 -6.14 -0.98 -1.97
N SER A 146 -5.53 -1.66 -2.93
CA SER A 146 -4.52 -2.70 -2.69
C SER A 146 -3.22 -2.35 -3.40
N THR A 147 -2.09 -2.55 -2.73
CA THR A 147 -0.74 -2.37 -3.29
C THR A 147 0.05 -3.64 -3.06
N ILE A 148 0.65 -4.20 -4.12
CA ILE A 148 1.53 -5.39 -3.99
C ILE A 148 2.75 -5.02 -3.15
N VAL A 149 3.08 -5.88 -2.19
CA VAL A 149 4.39 -5.86 -1.52
C VAL A 149 5.30 -6.79 -2.33
N PRO A 150 6.35 -6.27 -2.99
CA PRO A 150 7.31 -7.12 -3.69
C PRO A 150 7.94 -8.13 -2.72
N PRO A 151 8.37 -9.30 -3.21
CA PRO A 151 9.19 -10.19 -2.39
C PRO A 151 10.43 -9.43 -1.89
N PRO A 152 10.97 -9.79 -0.71
CA PRO A 152 12.23 -9.22 -0.23
C PRO A 152 13.26 -9.32 -1.36
N GLN A 153 13.89 -8.20 -1.73
CA GLN A 153 14.99 -8.28 -2.67
C GLN A 153 16.08 -9.13 -2.03
N PRO A 154 16.74 -10.05 -2.77
CA PRO A 154 17.91 -10.74 -2.25
C PRO A 154 18.87 -9.66 -1.76
N THR A 155 19.22 -9.70 -0.48
CA THR A 155 20.28 -8.85 0.06
C THR A 155 21.51 -9.15 -0.78
N THR A 156 21.83 -8.28 -1.74
CA THR A 156 23.12 -8.32 -2.38
C THR A 156 24.07 -8.00 -1.24
N ALA A 157 24.80 -9.01 -0.74
CA ALA A 157 25.86 -8.80 0.22
C ALA A 157 26.71 -7.66 -0.35
N ALA A 158 26.74 -6.53 0.36
CA ALA A 158 27.67 -5.47 0.04
C ALA A 158 29.04 -6.14 -0.03
N ALA A 159 29.66 -6.11 -1.21
CA ALA A 159 31.02 -6.60 -1.39
C ALA A 159 31.87 -5.95 -0.27
N PRO A 160 32.76 -6.72 0.39
CA PRO A 160 33.54 -6.19 1.49
C PRO A 160 34.33 -4.98 1.00
N SER A 161 33.96 -3.80 1.49
CA SER A 161 34.73 -2.58 1.28
C SER A 161 36.02 -2.73 2.08
N THR A 162 37.09 -3.18 1.42
CA THR A 162 38.45 -2.94 1.91
C THR A 162 38.73 -1.45 1.73
N ASP A 163 38.32 -0.65 2.71
CA ASP A 163 38.83 0.71 2.85
C ASP A 163 39.22 0.94 4.31
N THR A 164 40.51 0.77 4.57
CA THR A 164 41.17 1.15 5.83
C THR A 164 41.10 2.67 5.98
N ALA A 165 40.08 3.14 6.69
CA ALA A 165 39.90 4.55 7.01
C ALA A 165 41.01 5.06 7.95
N LYS A 166 41.79 6.04 7.49
CA LYS A 166 42.52 6.98 8.35
C LYS A 166 41.57 8.15 8.67
N PRO A 167 41.49 8.65 9.92
CA PRO A 167 40.43 9.58 10.28
C PRO A 167 40.75 10.98 9.75
N VAL A 168 39.82 11.59 9.00
CA VAL A 168 39.86 13.01 8.65
C VAL A 168 38.60 13.70 9.21
N THR A 169 38.90 14.69 10.03
CA THR A 169 38.03 15.59 10.77
C THR A 169 36.98 16.29 9.90
N LEU A 170 35.76 16.43 10.44
CA LEU A 170 34.67 17.18 9.83
C LEU A 170 35.07 18.64 9.57
N THR A 171 35.01 19.06 8.32
CA THR A 171 34.87 20.47 7.95
C THR A 171 33.80 20.61 6.87
N SER A 172 32.81 21.44 7.18
CA SER A 172 31.67 21.81 6.36
C SER A 172 32.11 22.64 5.15
N SER A 173 31.84 22.16 3.93
CA SER A 173 31.68 23.05 2.77
C SER A 173 30.91 22.39 1.63
N THR A 174 29.85 23.09 1.23
CA THR A 174 29.41 23.41 -0.14
C THR A 174 29.33 22.29 -1.19
N SER A 175 28.12 22.19 -1.75
CA SER A 175 27.71 21.46 -2.94
C SER A 175 28.82 21.26 -3.98
N THR A 176 29.23 20.02 -4.18
CA THR A 176 29.95 19.61 -5.38
C THR A 176 29.41 18.27 -5.88
N GLU A 177 29.04 18.30 -7.14
CA GLU A 177 28.53 17.26 -8.03
C GLU A 177 29.37 15.96 -7.96
N ALA A 178 28.81 14.88 -7.40
CA ALA A 178 29.46 13.58 -7.33
C ALA A 178 29.10 12.74 -8.57
N SER A 179 30.01 12.79 -9.55
CA SER A 179 30.11 11.93 -10.73
C SER A 179 29.86 10.45 -10.45
N ALA A 180 28.85 9.87 -11.11
CA ALA A 180 28.66 8.42 -11.19
C ALA A 180 29.86 7.71 -11.87
N PRO A 181 30.08 6.41 -11.61
CA PRO A 181 31.25 5.69 -12.10
C PRO A 181 31.19 5.52 -13.62
N LYS A 182 32.29 5.86 -14.30
CA LYS A 182 32.50 5.58 -15.73
C LYS A 182 32.57 4.06 -15.92
N THR A 183 31.45 3.45 -16.30
CA THR A 183 31.46 2.17 -17.02
C THR A 183 31.20 2.49 -18.48
N ASP A 184 32.01 1.87 -19.34
CA ASP A 184 32.14 2.14 -20.77
C ASP A 184 30.80 2.45 -21.46
N ALA A 185 30.66 3.70 -21.93
CA ALA A 185 29.43 4.29 -22.44
C ALA A 185 29.28 4.12 -23.96
N THR A 186 30.06 3.24 -24.58
CA THR A 186 30.28 3.27 -26.03
C THR A 186 29.26 2.49 -26.85
N ASP A 187 28.38 1.68 -26.24
CA ASP A 187 27.43 0.85 -27.02
C ASP A 187 25.99 0.76 -26.46
N ARG A 188 25.60 1.68 -25.57
CA ARG A 188 24.23 1.71 -25.03
C ARG A 188 23.31 2.55 -25.91
N LYS A 189 22.27 1.91 -26.47
CA LYS A 189 21.21 2.62 -27.20
C LYS A 189 20.25 3.31 -26.23
N TYR A 190 20.31 4.64 -26.18
CA TYR A 190 19.41 5.46 -25.37
C TYR A 190 18.11 5.81 -26.10
N VAL A 191 17.01 5.91 -25.34
CA VAL A 191 15.66 6.20 -25.85
C VAL A 191 15.06 7.35 -25.04
N LYS A 192 14.43 8.31 -25.73
CA LYS A 192 13.65 9.39 -25.10
C LYS A 192 12.25 8.89 -24.78
N GLY A 193 11.88 8.93 -23.50
CA GLY A 193 10.58 8.52 -23.02
C GLY A 193 9.48 9.58 -23.24
N PRO A 194 8.20 9.19 -23.13
CA PRO A 194 7.04 10.05 -23.39
C PRO A 194 6.90 11.22 -22.40
N ARG A 195 7.60 11.17 -21.26
CA ARG A 195 7.63 12.22 -20.24
C ARG A 195 8.93 13.05 -20.29
N GLY A 196 9.71 12.92 -21.36
CA GLY A 196 10.91 13.74 -21.61
C GLY A 196 12.21 13.27 -20.94
N GLY A 197 12.17 12.25 -20.07
CA GLY A 197 13.36 11.59 -19.52
C GLY A 197 13.95 10.53 -20.47
N CYS A 198 15.25 10.28 -20.37
CA CYS A 198 15.95 9.33 -21.23
C CYS A 198 16.40 8.09 -20.45
N TYR A 199 16.38 6.94 -21.11
CA TYR A 199 16.70 5.66 -20.49
C TYR A 199 17.33 4.70 -21.50
N TYR A 200 17.96 3.62 -21.00
CA TYR A 200 18.31 2.43 -21.79
C TYR A 200 17.65 1.19 -21.17
N MET A 201 17.56 0.11 -21.95
CA MET A 201 17.09 -1.20 -21.45
C MET A 201 18.30 -2.01 -21.00
N ASN A 202 18.30 -2.48 -19.75
CA ASN A 202 19.34 -3.38 -19.27
C ASN A 202 19.10 -4.84 -19.77
N PRO A 203 20.06 -5.76 -19.62
CA PRO A 203 19.90 -7.15 -20.05
C PRO A 203 18.73 -7.91 -19.39
N SER A 204 18.24 -7.44 -18.23
CA SER A 204 17.08 -8.01 -17.55
C SER A 204 15.73 -7.47 -18.08
N GLY A 205 15.74 -6.62 -19.11
CA GLY A 205 14.53 -6.05 -19.70
C GLY A 205 13.93 -4.87 -18.91
N SER A 206 14.67 -4.30 -17.96
CA SER A 206 14.23 -3.17 -17.14
C SER A 206 14.73 -1.84 -17.71
N LYS A 207 13.93 -0.77 -17.55
CA LYS A 207 14.31 0.60 -17.91
C LYS A 207 15.23 1.19 -16.85
N VAL A 208 16.37 1.73 -17.28
CA VAL A 208 17.29 2.49 -16.42
C VAL A 208 17.38 3.92 -16.93
N TYR A 209 16.84 4.86 -16.16
CA TYR A 209 16.85 6.28 -16.51
C TYR A 209 18.23 6.90 -16.31
N VAL A 210 18.57 7.85 -17.17
CA VAL A 210 19.88 8.51 -17.23
C VAL A 210 19.72 10.02 -17.39
N ASP A 211 20.83 10.74 -17.18
CA ASP A 211 20.88 12.18 -17.38
C ASP A 211 20.46 12.59 -18.78
N LYS A 212 19.90 13.80 -18.89
CA LYS A 212 19.40 14.38 -20.13
C LYS A 212 20.47 14.51 -21.22
N LYS A 213 21.76 14.56 -20.84
CA LYS A 213 22.90 14.59 -21.77
C LYS A 213 23.04 13.32 -22.62
N PHE A 214 22.42 12.23 -22.21
CA PHE A 214 22.38 10.96 -22.94
C PHE A 214 21.10 10.79 -23.77
N CYS A 215 20.26 11.82 -23.85
CA CYS A 215 19.12 11.80 -24.76
C CYS A 215 19.60 11.84 -26.22
N PRO A 216 19.00 11.04 -27.12
CA PRO A 216 19.16 11.23 -28.57
C PRO A 216 18.50 12.54 -29.05
#